data_AF-A0A922S8L8-F1
#
_entry.id   AF-A0A922S8L8-F1
#
_cell.length_a   1.000
_cell.length_b   1.000
_cell.length_c   1.000
_cell.angle_alpha   90.00
_cell.angle_beta   90.00
_cell.angle_gamma   90.00
#
_symmetry.space_group_name_H-M   'P 1'
#
loop_
_entity.id
_entity.type
_entity.pdbx_description
1 polymer ?
#
loop_
_entity_poly.entity_id
_entity_poly.type
_entity_poly.pdbx_seq_one_letter_code
_entity_poly.pdbx_strand_id
1 'polypeptide(L)'
;MKNDDRSQNGASSSSYQNSSPDHRQQSIQPVAGTLPESASCLSNAARGLLMRLLERDPRVRIRNLRQLQQSAFYMKYNFEQVKTKKISPRSILERHFPGGSSESPMNIRMVNQKMFPAFDQPTLI
;
A
#
# COMPACT_ATOMS: atom_id res chain seq x y z
N MET A 1 69.79 37.01 -9.53
CA MET A 1 68.90 37.77 -10.42
C MET A 1 67.63 38.10 -9.65
N LYS A 2 67.30 39.39 -9.56
CA LYS A 2 66.05 39.93 -9.00
C LYS A 2 64.88 39.52 -9.90
N ASN A 3 63.68 39.36 -9.32
CA ASN A 3 62.48 40.13 -9.68
C ASN A 3 61.33 39.79 -8.71
N ASP A 4 60.84 40.84 -8.05
CA ASP A 4 59.58 40.93 -7.34
C ASP A 4 58.40 40.94 -8.34
N ASP A 5 57.23 40.41 -7.96
CA ASP A 5 55.98 41.14 -8.17
C ASP A 5 54.88 40.68 -7.21
N ARG A 6 54.19 41.67 -6.67
CA ARG A 6 53.16 41.60 -5.63
C ARG A 6 51.90 42.16 -6.26
N SER A 7 50.80 41.41 -6.24
CA SER A 7 49.47 42.03 -6.35
C SER A 7 48.43 41.33 -5.48
N GLN A 8 47.79 42.16 -4.65
CA GLN A 8 46.66 41.87 -3.80
C GLN A 8 45.37 41.76 -4.60
N ASN A 9 44.31 41.27 -3.94
CA ASN A 9 42.87 41.64 -4.02
C ASN A 9 42.08 40.34 -3.76
N GLY A 10 41.23 40.17 -2.75
CA GLY A 10 40.31 41.13 -2.12
C GLY A 10 38.89 40.86 -2.63
N ALA A 11 38.19 39.89 -2.05
CA ALA A 11 36.73 39.77 -2.17
C ALA A 11 36.15 39.01 -0.97
N SER A 12 35.57 39.78 -0.05
CA SER A 12 34.70 39.31 1.01
C SER A 12 33.47 38.62 0.42
N SER A 13 33.05 37.50 1.00
CA SER A 13 31.65 37.06 0.96
C SER A 13 31.39 36.17 2.16
N SER A 14 30.71 36.77 3.14
CA SER A 14 30.06 36.09 4.25
C SER A 14 28.99 35.13 3.72
N SER A 15 28.97 33.89 4.19
CA SER A 15 27.75 33.10 4.22
C SER A 15 27.82 32.07 5.34
N TYR A 16 27.08 32.35 6.41
CA TYR A 16 26.71 31.42 7.45
C TYR A 16 26.09 30.16 6.84
N GLN A 17 26.79 29.02 6.90
CA GLN A 17 26.17 27.73 6.66
C GLN A 17 25.55 27.23 7.96
N ASN A 18 24.28 27.57 8.11
CA ASN A 18 23.33 26.96 9.02
C ASN A 18 23.10 25.50 8.58
N SER A 19 23.86 24.55 9.12
CA SER A 19 23.62 23.12 8.93
C SER A 19 22.56 22.63 9.92
N SER A 20 21.30 22.92 9.59
CA SER A 20 20.15 22.25 10.21
C SER A 20 20.16 20.77 9.77
N PRO A 21 20.02 19.78 10.66
CA PRO A 21 19.98 18.38 10.27
C PRO A 21 18.65 18.11 9.59
N ASP A 22 18.71 18.12 8.26
CA ASP A 22 17.67 17.63 7.36
C ASP A 22 17.31 16.21 7.81
N HIS A 23 16.19 16.09 8.52
CA HIS A 23 15.57 14.81 8.82
C HIS A 23 15.01 14.29 7.50
N ARG A 24 15.90 13.82 6.62
CA ARG A 24 15.52 12.94 5.52
C ARG A 24 14.88 11.73 6.15
N GLN A 25 13.55 11.73 6.19
CA GLN A 25 12.74 10.54 6.29
C GLN A 25 13.25 9.61 5.19
N GLN A 26 14.14 8.69 5.58
CA GLN A 26 14.63 7.65 4.70
C GLN A 26 13.40 6.81 4.39
N SER A 27 12.81 7.02 3.21
CA SER A 27 11.74 6.17 2.73
C SER A 27 12.33 4.77 2.57
N ILE A 28 12.15 3.92 3.58
CA ILE A 28 12.48 2.50 3.48
C ILE A 28 11.64 1.99 2.32
N GLN A 29 12.27 1.76 1.16
CA GLN A 29 11.56 1.19 0.05
C GLN A 29 11.12 -0.22 0.47
N PRO A 30 9.82 -0.54 0.42
CA PRO A 30 9.34 -1.85 0.86
C PRO A 30 10.02 -2.92 0.00
N VAL A 31 10.70 -3.85 0.67
CA VAL A 31 11.34 -4.99 0.00
C VAL A 31 10.26 -5.80 -0.68
N ALA A 32 10.40 -6.02 -1.99
CA ALA A 32 9.43 -6.79 -2.77
C ALA A 32 9.23 -8.18 -2.15
N GLY A 33 7.97 -8.58 -1.97
CA GLY A 33 7.64 -9.83 -1.29
C GLY A 33 7.65 -9.75 0.23
N THR A 34 7.61 -8.56 0.82
CA THR A 34 7.39 -8.37 2.26
C THR A 34 6.13 -7.53 2.50
N LEU A 35 5.42 -7.83 3.60
CA LEU A 35 4.30 -7.00 4.04
C LEU A 35 4.83 -5.82 4.88
N PRO A 36 4.19 -4.64 4.79
CA PRO A 36 4.55 -3.50 5.63
C PRO A 36 4.35 -3.80 7.11
N GLU A 37 4.98 -3.01 7.98
CA GLU A 37 4.88 -3.15 9.44
C GLU A 37 3.44 -3.03 9.96
N SER A 38 2.58 -2.29 9.26
CA SER A 38 1.15 -2.20 9.54
C SER A 38 0.43 -3.56 9.47
N ALA A 39 0.99 -4.55 8.79
CA ALA A 39 0.46 -5.91 8.71
C ALA A 39 0.90 -6.81 9.88
N SER A 40 1.69 -6.30 10.84
CA SER A 40 2.14 -7.06 12.01
C SER A 40 0.99 -7.49 12.94
N CYS A 41 -0.12 -6.74 12.96
CA CYS A 41 -1.31 -7.05 13.74
C CYS A 41 -2.16 -8.20 13.16
N LEU A 42 -1.85 -8.67 11.95
CA LEU A 42 -2.58 -9.74 11.28
C LEU A 42 -2.14 -11.11 11.80
N SER A 43 -3.09 -12.05 11.83
CA SER A 43 -2.78 -13.45 12.14
C SER A 43 -1.80 -14.05 11.10
N ASN A 44 -1.02 -15.05 11.51
CA ASN A 44 -0.09 -15.75 10.62
C ASN A 44 -0.78 -16.30 9.36
N ALA A 45 -2.02 -16.78 9.51
CA ALA A 45 -2.82 -17.28 8.40
C ALA A 45 -3.19 -16.16 7.41
N ALA A 46 -3.55 -14.98 7.91
CA ALA A 46 -3.85 -13.80 7.09
C ALA A 46 -2.60 -13.26 6.39
N ARG A 47 -1.47 -13.17 7.10
CA ARG A 47 -0.17 -12.78 6.51
C ARG A 47 0.24 -13.74 5.40
N GLY A 48 0.18 -15.05 5.67
CA GLY A 48 0.50 -16.08 4.67
C GLY A 48 -0.40 -16.01 3.44
N LEU A 49 -1.69 -15.73 3.62
CA LEU A 49 -2.61 -15.53 2.50
C LEU A 49 -2.23 -14.30 1.67
N LEU A 50 -1.98 -13.15 2.30
CA LEU A 50 -1.60 -11.92 1.62
C LEU A 50 -0.29 -12.07 0.83
N MET A 51 0.72 -12.71 1.42
CA MET A 51 1.99 -12.99 0.75
C MET A 51 1.79 -13.77 -0.55
N ARG A 52 0.90 -14.77 -0.57
CA ARG A 52 0.64 -15.56 -1.78
C ARG A 52 -0.26 -14.88 -2.80
N LEU A 53 -1.15 -13.99 -2.37
CA LEU A 53 -1.99 -13.18 -3.27
C LEU A 53 -1.18 -12.07 -3.95
N LEU A 54 -0.26 -11.46 -3.19
CA LEU A 54 0.59 -10.34 -3.61
C LEU A 54 1.95 -10.80 -4.15
N GLU A 55 2.10 -12.10 -4.40
CA GLU A 55 3.33 -12.70 -4.93
C GLU A 55 3.68 -12.11 -6.29
N ARG A 56 4.96 -11.76 -6.51
CA ARG A 56 5.37 -11.05 -7.73
C ARG A 56 5.32 -11.98 -8.94
N ASP A 57 5.81 -13.21 -8.79
CA ASP A 57 5.80 -14.20 -9.86
C ASP A 57 4.37 -14.77 -10.02
N PRO A 58 3.70 -14.54 -11.16
CA PRO A 58 2.35 -15.04 -11.38
C PRO A 58 2.25 -16.57 -11.40
N ARG A 59 3.36 -17.30 -11.61
CA ARG A 59 3.38 -18.77 -11.64
C ARG A 59 3.14 -19.38 -10.25
N VAL A 60 3.59 -18.70 -9.21
CA VAL A 60 3.45 -19.11 -7.80
C VAL A 60 2.36 -18.34 -7.05
N ARG A 61 1.82 -17.26 -7.64
CA ARG A 61 0.66 -16.54 -7.12
C ARG A 61 -0.58 -17.42 -7.05
N ILE A 62 -1.40 -17.24 -6.02
CA ILE A 62 -2.75 -17.82 -5.99
C ILE A 62 -3.54 -17.31 -7.19
N ARG A 63 -4.03 -18.23 -8.02
CA ARG A 63 -4.68 -17.91 -9.31
C ARG A 63 -6.07 -18.50 -9.49
N ASN A 64 -6.56 -19.28 -8.51
CA ASN A 64 -7.89 -19.85 -8.57
C ASN A 64 -8.56 -19.94 -7.20
N LEU A 65 -9.89 -20.08 -7.23
CA LEU A 65 -10.73 -20.13 -6.04
C LEU A 65 -10.40 -21.32 -5.13
N ARG A 66 -10.07 -22.50 -5.69
CA ARG A 66 -9.77 -23.68 -4.89
C ARG A 66 -8.53 -23.47 -4.02
N GLN A 67 -7.48 -22.86 -4.57
CA GLN A 67 -6.27 -22.49 -3.81
C GLN A 67 -6.59 -21.50 -2.68
N LEU A 68 -7.48 -20.53 -2.94
CA LEU A 68 -7.92 -19.57 -1.92
C LEU A 68 -8.64 -20.28 -0.77
N GLN A 69 -9.61 -21.15 -1.09
CA GLN A 69 -10.40 -21.92 -0.12
C GLN A 69 -9.53 -22.87 0.71
N GLN A 70 -8.47 -23.42 0.14
CA GLN A 70 -7.51 -24.30 0.81
C GLN A 70 -6.46 -23.56 1.64
N SER A 71 -6.49 -22.23 1.72
CA SER A 71 -5.55 -21.49 2.56
C SER A 71 -5.87 -21.70 4.05
N ALA A 72 -4.84 -21.62 4.90
CA ALA A 72 -4.99 -21.71 6.36
C ALA A 72 -5.98 -20.67 6.92
N PHE A 73 -6.12 -19.53 6.24
CA PHE A 73 -7.07 -18.48 6.60
C PHE A 73 -8.52 -18.95 6.53
N TYR A 74 -8.86 -19.80 5.55
CA TYR A 74 -10.23 -20.28 5.32
C TYR A 74 -10.50 -21.70 5.85
N MET A 75 -9.55 -22.36 6.51
CA MET A 75 -9.69 -23.76 6.97
C MET A 75 -10.92 -24.05 7.85
N LYS A 76 -11.39 -23.06 8.62
CA LYS A 76 -12.58 -23.19 9.49
C LYS A 76 -13.82 -22.52 8.90
N TYR A 77 -13.76 -22.08 7.65
CA TYR A 77 -14.86 -21.39 6.99
C TYR A 77 -15.70 -22.36 6.16
N ASN A 78 -17.01 -22.38 6.40
CA ASN A 78 -17.92 -23.26 5.69
C ASN A 78 -18.47 -22.59 4.42
N PHE A 79 -17.84 -22.86 3.28
CA PHE A 79 -18.26 -22.31 1.99
C PHE A 79 -19.63 -22.81 1.51
N GLU A 80 -20.07 -24.00 1.94
CA GLU A 80 -21.39 -24.53 1.56
C GLU A 80 -22.52 -23.70 2.17
N GLN A 81 -22.33 -23.16 3.38
CA GLN A 81 -23.29 -22.24 3.98
C GLN A 81 -23.41 -20.91 3.19
N VAL A 82 -22.32 -20.46 2.58
CA VAL A 82 -22.34 -19.27 1.71
C VAL A 82 -23.10 -19.57 0.41
N LYS A 83 -22.77 -20.69 -0.25
CA LYS A 83 -23.43 -21.11 -1.50
C LYS A 83 -24.95 -21.29 -1.31
N THR A 84 -25.34 -21.84 -0.17
CA THR A 84 -26.75 -22.05 0.21
C THR A 84 -27.41 -20.80 0.83
N LYS A 85 -26.71 -19.65 0.85
CA LYS A 85 -27.20 -18.36 1.38
C LYS A 85 -27.65 -18.42 2.86
N LYS A 86 -27.10 -19.35 3.63
CA LYS A 86 -27.37 -19.49 5.08
C LYS A 86 -26.62 -18.46 5.93
N ILE A 87 -25.63 -17.77 5.35
CA ILE A 87 -24.87 -16.72 6.02
C ILE A 87 -25.33 -15.37 5.48
N SER A 88 -25.83 -14.50 6.38
CA SER A 88 -26.11 -13.11 6.05
C SER A 88 -24.80 -12.32 5.89
N PRO A 89 -24.59 -11.58 4.78
CA PRO A 89 -23.43 -10.71 4.64
C PRO A 89 -23.33 -9.67 5.76
N ARG A 90 -24.49 -9.14 6.20
CA ARG A 90 -24.57 -8.13 7.25
C ARG A 90 -24.03 -8.65 8.59
N SER A 91 -24.33 -9.90 8.95
CA SER A 91 -23.86 -10.47 10.21
C SER A 91 -22.34 -10.72 10.23
N ILE A 92 -21.72 -10.96 9.06
CA ILE A 92 -20.25 -11.00 8.93
C ILE A 92 -19.69 -9.61 9.20
N LEU A 93 -20.26 -8.58 8.57
CA LEU A 93 -19.77 -7.21 8.71
C LEU A 93 -19.89 -6.72 10.17
N GLU A 94 -21.04 -6.92 10.81
CA GLU A 94 -21.23 -6.53 12.21
C GLU A 94 -20.27 -7.26 13.16
N ARG A 95 -19.95 -8.53 12.86
CA ARG A 95 -19.01 -9.32 13.68
C ARG A 95 -17.56 -8.85 13.56
N HIS A 96 -17.12 -8.50 12.36
CA HIS A 96 -15.71 -8.20 12.08
C HIS A 96 -15.40 -6.70 12.00
N PHE A 97 -16.43 -5.86 11.86
CA PHE A 97 -16.37 -4.41 11.81
C PHE A 97 -17.45 -3.78 12.72
N PRO A 98 -17.39 -4.03 14.05
CA PRO A 98 -18.46 -3.68 14.99
C PRO A 98 -18.71 -2.17 15.13
N GLY A 99 -17.78 -1.31 14.71
CA GLY A 99 -17.95 0.15 14.69
C GLY A 99 -18.48 0.72 13.37
N GLY A 100 -18.90 -0.16 12.44
CA GLY A 100 -18.95 0.19 11.03
C GLY A 100 -17.52 0.36 10.49
N SER A 101 -17.36 0.35 9.17
CA SER A 101 -16.13 0.87 8.60
C SER A 101 -16.06 2.35 8.99
N SER A 102 -15.15 2.72 9.89
CA SER A 102 -14.78 4.11 10.16
C SER A 102 -14.07 4.70 8.92
N GLU A 103 -14.68 4.56 7.75
CA GLU A 103 -14.40 5.39 6.61
C GLU A 103 -14.97 6.74 6.99
N SER A 104 -14.08 7.70 7.22
CA SER A 104 -14.41 9.09 6.97
C SER A 104 -15.31 9.15 5.72
N PRO A 105 -16.45 9.88 5.75
CA PRO A 105 -17.40 9.96 4.64
C PRO A 105 -16.79 10.49 3.32
N MET A 106 -15.49 10.78 3.27
CA MET A 106 -14.75 11.15 2.07
C MET A 106 -14.47 9.99 1.11
N ASN A 107 -14.36 8.73 1.55
CA ASN A 107 -13.91 7.65 0.65
C ASN A 107 -15.03 7.14 -0.29
N ILE A 108 -16.29 7.11 0.17
CA ILE A 108 -17.44 6.72 -0.66
C ILE A 108 -17.79 7.80 -1.71
N ARG A 109 -17.45 9.07 -1.47
CA ARG A 109 -17.69 10.14 -2.45
C ARG A 109 -16.66 10.19 -3.58
N MET A 110 -15.42 9.71 -3.36
CA MET A 110 -14.39 9.70 -4.42
C MET A 110 -14.59 8.60 -5.47
N VAL A 111 -15.27 7.49 -5.14
CA VAL A 111 -15.60 6.46 -6.16
C VAL A 111 -16.69 6.90 -7.15
N ASN A 112 -17.55 7.85 -6.77
CA ASN A 112 -18.62 8.34 -7.64
C ASN A 112 -18.31 9.65 -8.36
N GLN A 113 -17.15 10.28 -8.11
CA GLN A 113 -16.78 11.51 -8.78
C GLN A 113 -15.32 11.44 -9.26
N LYS A 114 -15.19 11.19 -10.57
CA LYS A 114 -14.09 11.66 -11.44
C LYS A 114 -12.78 10.86 -11.55
N MET A 115 -12.77 9.53 -11.45
CA MET A 115 -11.57 8.79 -11.86
C MET A 115 -11.80 7.37 -12.38
N PHE A 116 -12.76 7.19 -13.27
CA PHE A 116 -12.70 6.12 -14.26
C PHE A 116 -12.93 6.77 -15.63
N PRO A 117 -11.88 7.10 -16.42
CA PRO A 117 -12.11 7.43 -17.82
C PRO A 117 -12.82 6.22 -18.43
N ALA A 118 -13.92 6.50 -19.11
CA ALA A 118 -14.86 5.51 -19.64
C ALA A 118 -14.13 4.33 -20.29
N PHE A 119 -14.46 3.14 -19.82
CA PHE A 119 -14.04 1.89 -20.44
C PHE A 119 -14.72 1.81 -21.82
N ASP A 120 -14.01 2.25 -22.86
CA ASP A 120 -14.20 1.94 -24.29
C ASP A 120 -15.66 1.87 -24.81
N GLN A 121 -16.51 2.82 -24.45
CA GLN A 121 -17.76 2.99 -25.19
C GLN A 121 -17.50 3.89 -26.40
N PRO A 122 -17.54 3.36 -27.64
CA PRO A 122 -17.46 4.20 -28.82
C PRO A 122 -18.65 5.13 -28.81
N THR A 123 -18.37 6.43 -28.75
CA THR A 123 -19.41 7.45 -28.91
C THR A 123 -19.85 7.41 -30.36
N LEU A 124 -21.05 6.88 -30.63
CA LEU A 124 -21.71 7.03 -31.91
C LEU A 124 -21.93 8.53 -32.15
N ILE A 125 -21.27 9.05 -33.18
CA ILE A 125 -21.55 10.37 -33.77
C ILE A 125 -22.59 10.17 -34.86
#